data_AF-A0A352JUK2-F1
#
_entry.id   AF-A0A352JUK2-F1
#
_cell.length_a   1.000
_cell.length_b   1.000
_cell.length_c   1.000
_cell.angle_alpha   90.00
_cell.angle_beta   90.00
_cell.angle_gamma   90.00
#
_symmetry.space_group_name_H-M   'P 1'
#
loop_
_entity.id
_entity.type
_entity.pdbx_description
1 polymer ?
#
loop_
_entity_poly.entity_id
_entity_poly.type
_entity_poly.pdbx_seq_one_letter_code
_entity_poly.pdbx_strand_id
1 'polypeptide(L)'
;PAVVLPGARDPYQKSSFWEEWQILLPAENLYLLTDHEKATIEIPGLSATIYGFPIMADQEHENPAKKIKRYGKSTNHIAVLYGNLIHDGDSKHGDYSFSQKDLTAGGFDYAALGGQDGLLDLTAVGIKAAYSGSPETLSSDSTASGNCLIITLDNDLLAVEPKQVGSLTWKEVTVSMEEAVDIDGLKSKISELSGPDVILKATLEGLALFDSGFNVPQLQNEIKGNFLDLEFVDRTKVLPDISEIKVQEKTILGQYLKVMVERLKKAEGAQHLELEESLKTGYTLLTGKEIW
;
A
#
# COMPACT_ATOMS: atom_id res chain seq x y z
N PRO A 1 -14.30 -26.75 1.15
CA PRO A 1 -15.33 -25.68 1.21
C PRO A 1 -14.61 -24.34 1.36
N ALA A 2 -15.07 -23.31 0.66
CA ALA A 2 -14.63 -21.93 0.78
C ALA A 2 -15.81 -21.11 1.29
N VAL A 3 -15.61 -20.32 2.35
CA VAL A 3 -16.64 -19.45 2.90
C VAL A 3 -16.20 -18.01 2.73
N VAL A 4 -17.08 -17.17 2.20
CA VAL A 4 -16.80 -15.76 1.93
C VAL A 4 -17.84 -14.90 2.63
N LEU A 5 -17.37 -13.88 3.32
CA LEU A 5 -18.17 -12.77 3.82
C LEU A 5 -17.91 -11.56 2.93
N PRO A 6 -18.91 -11.06 2.18
CA PRO A 6 -18.81 -9.81 1.45
C PRO A 6 -18.37 -8.64 2.35
N GLY A 7 -17.40 -7.84 1.90
CA GLY A 7 -16.85 -6.72 2.64
C GLY A 7 -17.50 -5.39 2.30
N ALA A 8 -16.94 -4.28 2.80
CA ALA A 8 -17.48 -2.95 2.56
C ALA A 8 -17.24 -2.41 1.14
N ARG A 9 -16.28 -2.97 0.39
CA ARG A 9 -15.99 -2.56 -1.00
C ARG A 9 -16.78 -3.36 -2.04
N ASP A 10 -17.37 -4.46 -1.61
CA ASP A 10 -18.12 -5.41 -2.40
C ASP A 10 -19.36 -5.89 -1.62
N PRO A 11 -20.18 -4.98 -1.06
CA PRO A 11 -21.28 -5.36 -0.17
C PRO A 11 -22.30 -6.21 -0.91
N TYR A 12 -22.97 -7.10 -0.15
CA TYR A 12 -24.08 -7.84 -0.71
C TYR A 12 -25.29 -6.91 -0.87
N GLN A 13 -25.91 -6.96 -2.05
CA GLN A 13 -27.19 -6.30 -2.32
C GLN A 13 -27.83 -6.92 -3.57
N LYS A 14 -29.09 -6.57 -3.83
CA LYS A 14 -29.73 -6.93 -5.10
C LYS A 14 -28.95 -6.31 -6.26
N SER A 15 -28.71 -7.09 -7.31
CA SER A 15 -27.85 -6.76 -8.46
C SER A 15 -26.40 -6.47 -8.08
N SER A 16 -25.92 -7.02 -6.97
CA SER A 16 -24.48 -7.05 -6.64
C SER A 16 -23.76 -8.14 -7.42
N PHE A 17 -22.43 -7.99 -7.51
CA PHE A 17 -21.54 -9.03 -8.01
C PHE A 17 -21.82 -10.40 -7.36
N TRP A 18 -22.04 -10.44 -6.05
CA TRP A 18 -22.27 -11.67 -5.30
C TRP A 18 -23.60 -12.36 -5.66
N GLU A 19 -24.67 -11.60 -5.88
CA GLU A 19 -25.95 -12.17 -6.33
C GLU A 19 -25.85 -12.69 -7.77
N GLU A 20 -25.26 -11.90 -8.68
CA GLU A 20 -25.05 -12.32 -10.06
C GLU A 20 -24.15 -13.56 -10.15
N TRP A 21 -23.08 -13.61 -9.35
CA TRP A 21 -22.17 -14.75 -9.31
C TRP A 21 -22.88 -16.03 -8.87
N GLN A 22 -23.69 -15.98 -7.81
CA GLN A 22 -24.45 -17.15 -7.35
C GLN A 22 -25.41 -17.69 -8.43
N ILE A 23 -25.98 -16.79 -9.24
CA ILE A 23 -26.93 -17.16 -10.31
C ILE A 23 -26.20 -17.69 -11.55
N LEU A 24 -25.13 -17.01 -11.98
CA LEU A 24 -24.46 -17.27 -13.26
C LEU A 24 -23.35 -18.32 -13.16
N LEU A 25 -22.69 -18.43 -12.00
CA LEU A 25 -21.53 -19.29 -11.78
C LEU A 25 -21.67 -20.05 -10.44
N PRO A 26 -22.70 -20.91 -10.29
CA PRO A 26 -22.89 -21.66 -9.05
C PRO A 26 -21.70 -22.61 -8.83
N ALA A 27 -21.06 -22.50 -7.68
CA ALA A 27 -19.96 -23.36 -7.26
C ALA A 27 -20.39 -24.18 -6.04
N GLU A 28 -20.29 -25.51 -6.12
CA GLU A 28 -20.76 -26.43 -5.06
C GLU A 28 -19.97 -26.30 -3.76
N ASN A 29 -18.73 -25.82 -3.83
CA ASN A 29 -17.83 -25.71 -2.70
C ASN A 29 -17.67 -24.28 -2.16
N LEU A 30 -18.41 -23.29 -2.69
CA LEU A 30 -18.37 -21.90 -2.26
C LEU A 30 -19.66 -21.54 -1.52
N TYR A 31 -19.52 -20.97 -0.32
CA TYR A 31 -20.64 -20.56 0.51
C TYR A 31 -20.49 -19.07 0.85
N LEU A 32 -21.53 -18.29 0.57
CA LEU A 32 -21.53 -16.86 0.91
C LEU A 32 -22.34 -16.63 2.18
N LEU A 33 -21.80 -15.82 3.10
CA LEU A 33 -22.50 -15.32 4.27
C LEU A 33 -23.24 -14.03 3.88
N THR A 34 -24.46 -14.18 3.34
CA THR A 34 -25.28 -13.07 2.83
C THR A 34 -26.62 -12.91 3.56
N ASP A 35 -26.99 -13.86 4.41
CA ASP A 35 -28.26 -13.89 5.14
C ASP A 35 -28.12 -13.23 6.52
N HIS A 36 -28.85 -12.13 6.74
CA HIS A 36 -28.88 -11.40 8.02
C HIS A 36 -29.72 -12.08 9.10
N GLU A 37 -30.71 -12.89 8.73
CA GLU A 37 -31.52 -13.65 9.67
C GLU A 37 -30.81 -14.94 10.08
N LYS A 38 -30.06 -15.54 9.14
CA LYS A 38 -29.26 -16.74 9.34
C LYS A 38 -27.78 -16.48 9.00
N ALA A 39 -27.12 -15.76 9.91
CA ALA A 39 -25.71 -15.38 9.84
C ALA A 39 -24.73 -16.56 10.01
N THR A 40 -25.03 -17.77 9.50
CA THR A 40 -24.23 -18.99 9.73
C THR A 40 -24.22 -19.97 8.57
N ILE A 41 -23.10 -20.70 8.43
CA ILE A 41 -22.94 -21.87 7.57
C ILE A 41 -22.43 -23.04 8.42
N GLU A 42 -23.09 -24.18 8.33
CA GLU A 42 -22.65 -25.42 8.98
C GLU A 42 -21.85 -26.27 7.98
N ILE A 43 -20.72 -26.81 8.43
CA ILE A 43 -19.88 -27.74 7.68
C ILE A 43 -19.78 -29.05 8.47
N PRO A 44 -20.75 -29.98 8.29
CA PRO A 44 -20.85 -31.19 9.11
C PRO A 44 -19.60 -32.07 9.06
N GLY A 45 -18.96 -32.18 7.89
CA GLY A 45 -17.74 -32.97 7.71
C GLY A 45 -16.54 -32.48 8.53
N LEU A 46 -16.59 -31.24 9.03
CA LEU A 46 -15.58 -30.65 9.91
C LEU A 46 -16.10 -30.41 11.33
N SER A 47 -17.35 -30.79 11.62
CA SER A 47 -18.04 -30.46 12.87
C SER A 47 -17.87 -28.97 13.21
N ALA A 48 -18.05 -28.11 12.20
CA ALA A 48 -17.79 -26.69 12.27
C ALA A 48 -19.03 -25.86 11.95
N THR A 49 -19.24 -24.78 12.70
CA THR A 49 -20.19 -23.72 12.34
C THR A 49 -19.42 -22.43 12.14
N ILE A 50 -19.60 -21.83 10.97
CA ILE A 50 -19.02 -20.54 10.61
C ILE A 50 -20.13 -19.49 10.76
N TYR A 51 -19.80 -18.39 11.42
CA TYR A 51 -20.71 -17.28 11.70
C TYR A 51 -20.21 -16.04 10.96
N GLY A 52 -21.09 -15.23 10.40
CA GLY A 52 -20.71 -13.92 9.91
C GLY A 52 -21.92 -13.08 9.56
N PHE A 53 -21.79 -11.79 9.84
CA PHE A 53 -22.84 -10.81 9.58
C PHE A 53 -22.44 -9.99 8.35
N PRO A 54 -23.20 -10.08 7.24
CA PRO A 54 -22.84 -9.40 6.00
C PRO A 54 -22.88 -7.88 6.16
N ILE A 55 -22.09 -7.20 5.32
CA ILE A 55 -22.22 -5.76 5.13
C ILE A 55 -23.17 -5.49 3.98
N MET A 56 -24.20 -4.68 4.24
CA MET A 56 -25.16 -4.22 3.26
C MET A 56 -24.90 -2.75 2.95
N ALA A 57 -25.05 -2.38 1.67
CA ALA A 57 -24.81 -1.01 1.21
C ALA A 57 -25.82 0.02 1.75
N ASP A 58 -27.00 -0.43 2.19
CA ASP A 58 -28.15 0.41 2.55
C ASP A 58 -28.46 0.43 4.05
N GLN A 59 -27.63 -0.19 4.89
CA GLN A 59 -27.82 -0.25 6.34
C GLN A 59 -26.82 0.60 7.11
N GLU A 60 -27.23 1.05 8.30
CA GLU A 60 -26.33 1.72 9.24
C GLU A 60 -25.13 0.82 9.58
N HIS A 61 -23.99 1.44 9.84
CA HIS A 61 -22.73 0.77 10.17
C HIS A 61 -22.79 0.17 11.59
N GLU A 62 -23.58 -0.88 11.74
CA GLU A 62 -23.75 -1.61 12.99
C GLU A 62 -22.47 -2.34 13.40
N ASN A 63 -22.38 -2.67 14.69
CA ASN A 63 -21.32 -3.52 15.22
C ASN A 63 -21.62 -4.99 14.87
N PRO A 64 -20.88 -5.61 13.92
CA PRO A 64 -21.21 -6.94 13.42
C PRO A 64 -20.94 -8.04 14.45
N ALA A 65 -20.00 -7.84 15.37
CA ALA A 65 -19.69 -8.81 16.42
C ALA A 65 -20.85 -9.01 17.41
N LYS A 66 -21.68 -7.99 17.62
CA LYS A 66 -22.90 -8.10 18.47
C LYS A 66 -24.06 -8.84 17.81
N LYS A 67 -24.00 -9.06 16.49
CA LYS A 67 -25.07 -9.68 15.72
C LYS A 67 -24.92 -11.20 15.60
N ILE A 68 -23.76 -11.72 15.96
CA ILE A 68 -23.48 -13.15 15.95
C ILE A 68 -23.17 -13.65 17.35
N LYS A 69 -23.62 -14.86 17.65
CA LYS A 69 -23.29 -15.55 18.91
C LYS A 69 -23.24 -17.04 18.67
N ARG A 70 -22.28 -17.71 19.31
CA ARG A 70 -22.17 -19.17 19.31
C ARG A 70 -23.50 -19.83 19.72
N TYR A 71 -23.91 -20.84 18.95
CA TYR A 71 -25.01 -21.74 19.27
C TYR A 71 -24.79 -23.10 18.62
N GLY A 72 -25.57 -24.11 19.01
CA GLY A 72 -25.50 -25.45 18.44
C GLY A 72 -24.49 -26.36 19.14
N LYS A 73 -24.16 -27.49 18.49
CA LYS A 73 -23.35 -28.58 19.07
C LYS A 73 -22.07 -28.91 18.29
N SER A 74 -21.72 -28.08 17.31
CA SER A 74 -20.45 -28.20 16.59
C SER A 74 -19.27 -28.14 17.56
N THR A 75 -18.18 -28.79 17.19
CA THR A 75 -16.94 -28.74 17.98
C THR A 75 -16.18 -27.44 17.74
N ASN A 76 -16.24 -26.92 16.51
CA ASN A 76 -15.54 -25.71 16.10
C ASN A 76 -16.54 -24.60 15.76
N HIS A 77 -16.38 -23.44 16.40
CA HIS A 77 -17.19 -22.25 16.12
C HIS A 77 -16.29 -21.10 15.68
N ILE A 78 -16.41 -20.70 14.41
CA ILE A 78 -15.53 -19.73 13.78
C ILE A 78 -16.34 -18.51 13.36
N ALA A 79 -15.99 -17.32 13.84
CA ALA A 79 -16.53 -16.08 13.32
C ALA A 79 -15.72 -15.60 12.11
N VAL A 80 -16.40 -15.03 11.12
CA VAL A 80 -15.84 -14.27 10.02
C VAL A 80 -16.48 -12.90 10.12
N LEU A 81 -15.67 -11.85 10.27
CA LEU A 81 -16.14 -10.50 10.51
C LEU A 81 -15.34 -9.50 9.68
N TYR A 82 -16.02 -8.52 9.12
CA TYR A 82 -15.38 -7.34 8.55
C TYR A 82 -15.56 -6.16 9.51
N GLY A 83 -14.51 -5.39 9.74
CA GLY A 83 -14.59 -4.14 10.48
C GLY A 83 -13.35 -3.81 11.29
N ASN A 84 -13.45 -2.78 12.12
CA ASN A 84 -12.32 -2.21 12.84
C ASN A 84 -12.38 -2.56 14.32
N LEU A 85 -11.33 -3.21 14.84
CA LEU A 85 -11.17 -3.42 16.27
C LEU A 85 -10.80 -2.08 16.93
N ILE A 86 -11.65 -1.61 17.83
CA ILE A 86 -11.43 -0.37 18.60
C ILE A 86 -10.95 -0.69 20.02
N HIS A 87 -10.11 0.17 20.58
CA HIS A 87 -9.67 0.07 21.97
C HIS A 87 -10.65 0.79 22.91
N ASP A 88 -10.76 0.30 24.15
CA ASP A 88 -11.57 0.95 25.18
C ASP A 88 -11.08 2.39 25.41
N GLY A 89 -11.94 3.37 25.10
CA GLY A 89 -11.63 4.81 25.23
C GLY A 89 -11.37 5.54 23.92
N ASP A 90 -11.36 4.85 22.77
CA ASP A 90 -11.33 5.52 21.46
C ASP A 90 -12.61 6.33 21.24
N SER A 91 -12.44 7.64 20.97
CA SER A 91 -13.54 8.58 20.70
C SER A 91 -13.95 8.60 19.23
N LYS A 92 -13.17 7.98 18.34
CA LYS A 92 -13.49 7.82 16.92
C LYS A 92 -13.87 6.37 16.67
N HIS A 93 -15.14 6.15 16.36
CA HIS A 93 -15.61 4.89 15.82
C HIS A 93 -15.64 5.02 14.29
N GLY A 94 -14.81 4.22 13.62
CA GLY A 94 -14.95 4.04 12.17
C GLY A 94 -16.17 3.17 11.87
N ASP A 95 -16.49 3.03 10.59
CA ASP A 95 -17.57 2.16 10.16
C ASP A 95 -17.28 0.70 10.55
N TYR A 96 -18.33 -0.02 10.94
CA TYR A 96 -18.30 -1.43 11.34
C TYR A 96 -17.32 -1.71 12.50
N SER A 97 -17.24 -0.79 13.47
CA SER A 97 -16.35 -0.94 14.63
C SER A 97 -16.88 -1.95 15.65
N PHE A 98 -15.97 -2.73 16.25
CA PHE A 98 -16.26 -3.64 17.36
C PHE A 98 -15.12 -3.64 18.39
N SER A 99 -15.44 -3.92 19.64
CA SER A 99 -14.47 -4.00 20.73
C SER A 99 -14.03 -5.44 20.99
N GLN A 100 -12.94 -5.59 21.75
CA GLN A 100 -12.52 -6.90 22.29
C GLN A 100 -13.64 -7.58 23.10
N LYS A 101 -14.43 -6.80 23.85
CA LYS A 101 -15.55 -7.33 24.63
C LYS A 101 -16.64 -7.92 23.75
N ASP A 102 -16.90 -7.29 22.60
CA ASP A 102 -17.89 -7.79 21.64
C ASP A 102 -17.45 -9.12 21.04
N LEU A 103 -16.18 -9.23 20.61
CA LEU A 103 -15.62 -10.50 20.12
C LEU A 103 -15.69 -11.61 21.17
N THR A 104 -15.32 -11.29 22.41
CA THR A 104 -15.33 -12.27 23.52
C THR A 104 -16.75 -12.73 23.87
N ALA A 105 -17.73 -11.80 23.84
CA ALA A 105 -19.12 -12.11 24.13
C ALA A 105 -19.77 -13.08 23.12
N GLY A 106 -19.23 -13.14 21.89
CA GLY A 106 -19.66 -14.09 20.86
C GLY A 106 -19.35 -15.55 21.20
N GLY A 107 -18.29 -15.81 21.99
CA GLY A 107 -17.94 -17.14 22.49
C GLY A 107 -17.36 -18.09 21.43
N PHE A 108 -16.73 -17.55 20.39
CA PHE A 108 -16.13 -18.31 19.29
C PHE A 108 -14.77 -18.90 19.66
N ASP A 109 -14.40 -19.98 18.99
CA ASP A 109 -13.10 -20.63 19.13
C ASP A 109 -12.03 -19.89 18.32
N TYR A 110 -12.43 -19.18 17.27
CA TYR A 110 -11.60 -18.25 16.52
C TYR A 110 -12.45 -17.21 15.75
N ALA A 111 -11.91 -16.01 15.52
CA ALA A 111 -12.50 -15.00 14.64
C ALA A 111 -11.51 -14.58 13.55
N ALA A 112 -11.87 -14.86 12.29
CA ALA A 112 -11.19 -14.36 11.10
C ALA A 112 -11.69 -12.94 10.80
N LEU A 113 -10.81 -11.95 10.94
CA LEU A 113 -11.15 -10.54 10.80
C LEU A 113 -10.66 -9.99 9.44
N GLY A 114 -11.46 -9.12 8.83
CA GLY A 114 -11.15 -8.39 7.60
C GLY A 114 -11.35 -6.88 7.76
N GLY A 115 -10.74 -6.08 6.88
CA GLY A 115 -10.84 -4.62 6.88
C GLY A 115 -9.54 -3.87 7.24
N GLN A 116 -8.48 -4.59 7.60
CA GLN A 116 -7.13 -4.05 7.81
C GLN A 116 -6.20 -4.55 6.70
N ASP A 117 -5.28 -3.70 6.24
CA ASP A 117 -4.34 -4.04 5.16
C ASP A 117 -3.15 -4.89 5.64
N GLY A 118 -2.78 -4.75 6.91
CA GLY A 118 -1.69 -5.49 7.54
C GLY A 118 -2.19 -6.65 8.40
N LEU A 119 -1.36 -7.69 8.52
CA LEU A 119 -1.52 -8.76 9.48
C LEU A 119 -1.51 -8.20 10.91
N LEU A 120 -2.49 -8.62 11.71
CA LEU A 120 -2.54 -8.37 13.14
C LEU A 120 -3.07 -9.61 13.86
N ASP A 121 -2.17 -10.34 14.53
CA ASP A 121 -2.52 -11.46 15.38
C ASP A 121 -2.81 -10.98 16.81
N LEU A 122 -4.03 -11.21 17.29
CA LEU A 122 -4.49 -10.78 18.60
C LEU A 122 -4.41 -11.90 19.65
N THR A 123 -3.95 -13.10 19.27
CA THR A 123 -3.85 -14.24 20.20
C THR A 123 -2.82 -14.00 21.29
N ALA A 124 -1.76 -13.24 20.98
CA ALA A 124 -0.74 -12.83 21.94
C ALA A 124 -1.29 -11.97 23.10
N VAL A 125 -2.41 -11.27 22.87
CA VAL A 125 -3.12 -10.47 23.90
C VAL A 125 -4.38 -11.16 24.42
N GLY A 126 -4.50 -12.47 24.19
CA GLY A 126 -5.58 -13.31 24.73
C GLY A 126 -6.90 -13.22 23.97
N ILE A 127 -6.91 -12.63 22.77
CA ILE A 127 -8.09 -12.58 21.90
C ILE A 127 -7.93 -13.64 20.82
N LYS A 128 -8.90 -14.56 20.69
CA LYS A 128 -8.87 -15.62 19.68
C LYS A 128 -9.24 -15.09 18.28
N ALA A 129 -8.48 -14.13 17.76
CA ALA A 129 -8.79 -13.47 16.51
C ALA A 129 -7.54 -12.97 15.80
N ALA A 130 -7.59 -12.84 14.48
CA ALA A 130 -6.55 -12.19 13.72
C ALA A 130 -7.10 -11.54 12.44
N TYR A 131 -6.46 -10.44 12.04
CA TYR A 131 -6.56 -9.90 10.69
C TYR A 131 -5.47 -10.53 9.84
N SER A 132 -5.80 -11.14 8.70
CA SER A 132 -4.76 -11.66 7.79
C SER A 132 -4.01 -10.57 7.04
N GLY A 133 -4.57 -9.37 6.98
CA GLY A 133 -4.13 -8.34 6.05
C GLY A 133 -4.59 -8.61 4.62
N SER A 134 -4.18 -7.73 3.72
CA SER A 134 -4.35 -7.88 2.29
C SER A 134 -3.44 -8.99 1.75
N PRO A 135 -3.90 -9.80 0.77
CA PRO A 135 -3.13 -10.91 0.22
C PRO A 135 -1.90 -10.46 -0.58
N GLU A 136 -1.82 -9.17 -0.93
CA GLU A 136 -0.69 -8.53 -1.57
C GLU A 136 -0.42 -7.18 -0.91
N THR A 137 0.81 -6.69 -1.00
CA THR A 137 1.15 -5.34 -0.49
C THR A 137 0.55 -4.27 -1.39
N LEU A 138 -0.32 -3.42 -0.83
CA LEU A 138 -1.09 -2.42 -1.58
C LEU A 138 -0.38 -1.07 -1.74
N SER A 139 0.58 -0.77 -0.86
CA SER A 139 1.33 0.49 -0.89
C SER A 139 2.67 0.35 -0.15
N SER A 140 3.57 1.31 -0.37
CA SER A 140 4.85 1.41 0.35
C SER A 140 4.70 1.52 1.88
N ASP A 141 3.58 2.08 2.34
CA ASP A 141 3.29 2.29 3.77
C ASP A 141 2.65 1.06 4.42
N SER A 142 2.21 0.09 3.62
CA SER A 142 1.51 -1.10 4.11
C SER A 142 2.50 -2.09 4.75
N THR A 143 2.54 -2.12 6.08
CA THR A 143 3.34 -3.08 6.84
C THR A 143 2.62 -4.42 7.03
N ALA A 144 3.38 -5.52 7.06
CA ALA A 144 2.88 -6.87 7.39
C ALA A 144 1.73 -7.37 6.48
N SER A 145 1.63 -6.86 5.25
CA SER A 145 0.70 -7.32 4.21
C SER A 145 1.29 -8.49 3.39
N GLY A 146 0.55 -9.02 2.42
CA GLY A 146 1.03 -10.10 1.56
C GLY A 146 0.89 -11.49 2.16
N ASN A 147 -0.02 -11.65 3.14
CA ASN A 147 -0.15 -12.87 3.93
C ASN A 147 -1.53 -13.50 3.78
N CYS A 148 -1.57 -14.82 3.92
CA CYS A 148 -2.74 -15.53 4.39
C CYS A 148 -2.42 -16.17 5.75
N LEU A 149 -3.44 -16.53 6.51
CA LEU A 149 -3.27 -17.19 7.80
C LEU A 149 -3.72 -18.64 7.72
N ILE A 150 -2.84 -19.55 8.13
CA ILE A 150 -3.18 -20.95 8.39
C ILE A 150 -3.53 -21.04 9.88
N ILE A 151 -4.80 -21.39 10.15
CA ILE A 151 -5.32 -21.50 11.51
C ILE A 151 -5.51 -22.98 11.84
N THR A 152 -4.88 -23.41 12.93
CA THR A 152 -5.09 -24.76 13.48
C THR A 152 -5.95 -24.66 14.74
N LEU A 153 -7.09 -25.35 14.72
CA LEU A 153 -8.00 -25.50 15.86
C LEU A 153 -8.06 -26.99 16.24
N ASP A 154 -7.64 -27.31 17.46
CA ASP A 154 -7.75 -28.67 18.01
C ASP A 154 -7.93 -28.64 19.52
N ASN A 155 -9.14 -28.95 19.99
CA ASN A 155 -9.54 -28.96 21.40
C ASN A 155 -9.18 -27.66 22.16
N ASP A 156 -7.97 -27.58 22.71
CA ASP A 156 -7.44 -26.42 23.47
C ASP A 156 -6.34 -25.65 22.71
N LEU A 157 -5.93 -26.15 21.54
CA LEU A 157 -4.92 -25.53 20.69
C LEU A 157 -5.57 -24.55 19.71
N LEU A 158 -5.09 -23.31 19.75
CA LEU A 158 -5.24 -22.31 18.69
C LEU A 158 -3.83 -21.92 18.25
N ALA A 159 -3.45 -22.26 17.02
CA ALA A 159 -2.21 -21.81 16.41
C ALA A 159 -2.51 -20.97 15.16
N VAL A 160 -1.82 -19.84 15.05
CA VAL A 160 -1.91 -18.90 13.95
C VAL A 160 -0.56 -18.87 13.23
N GLU A 161 -0.52 -19.36 12.00
CA GLU A 161 0.70 -19.38 11.18
C GLU A 161 0.51 -18.45 9.96
N PRO A 162 1.25 -17.34 9.88
CA PRO A 162 1.30 -16.52 8.68
C PRO A 162 2.02 -17.26 7.55
N LYS A 163 1.39 -17.26 6.37
CA LYS A 163 1.99 -17.74 5.13
C LYS A 163 2.06 -16.60 4.12
N GLN A 164 3.28 -16.22 3.76
CA GLN A 164 3.51 -15.27 2.68
C GLN A 164 2.93 -15.82 1.37
N VAL A 165 2.04 -15.04 0.76
CA VAL A 165 1.41 -15.32 -0.55
C VAL A 165 1.59 -14.17 -1.52
N GLY A 166 1.81 -12.95 -1.02
CA GLY A 166 2.15 -11.78 -1.82
C GLY A 166 3.55 -11.89 -2.40
N SER A 167 3.68 -11.43 -3.63
CA SER A 167 4.88 -11.46 -4.46
C SER A 167 5.45 -10.07 -4.73
N LEU A 168 4.65 -9.01 -4.58
CA LEU A 168 5.06 -7.66 -4.91
C LEU A 168 6.08 -7.14 -3.90
N THR A 169 7.13 -6.51 -4.41
CA THR A 169 8.16 -5.87 -3.60
C THR A 169 8.11 -4.37 -3.81
N TRP A 170 7.62 -3.65 -2.80
CA TRP A 170 7.64 -2.19 -2.78
C TRP A 170 8.99 -1.70 -2.27
N LYS A 171 9.60 -0.78 -3.02
CA LYS A 171 10.85 -0.13 -2.63
C LYS A 171 10.70 1.38 -2.77
N GLU A 172 11.14 2.11 -1.76
CA GLU A 172 11.35 3.55 -1.84
C GLU A 172 12.82 3.84 -1.56
N VAL A 173 13.45 4.61 -2.45
CA VAL A 173 14.87 4.97 -2.33
C VAL A 173 15.04 6.45 -2.61
N THR A 174 15.89 7.09 -1.82
CA THR A 174 16.40 8.43 -2.14
C THR A 174 17.81 8.29 -2.69
N VAL A 175 18.05 8.81 -3.89
CA VAL A 175 19.36 8.81 -4.53
C VAL A 175 19.89 10.23 -4.58
N SER A 176 21.04 10.45 -3.93
CA SER A 176 21.79 11.68 -4.06
C SER A 176 22.46 11.75 -5.43
N MET A 177 22.27 12.87 -6.12
CA MET A 177 22.88 13.13 -7.42
C MET A 177 24.39 13.33 -7.33
N GLU A 178 24.92 13.69 -6.16
CA GLU A 178 26.36 13.76 -5.90
C GLU A 178 27.02 12.38 -5.83
N GLU A 179 26.27 11.34 -5.47
CA GLU A 179 26.75 9.95 -5.48
C GLU A 179 26.72 9.32 -6.89
N ALA A 180 25.89 9.86 -7.79
CA ALA A 180 25.80 9.43 -9.18
C ALA A 180 26.77 10.25 -10.03
N VAL A 181 27.93 9.65 -10.37
CA VAL A 181 28.99 10.31 -11.17
C VAL A 181 28.47 10.75 -12.54
N ASP A 182 27.59 9.96 -13.16
CA ASP A 182 26.94 10.19 -14.45
C ASP A 182 25.58 9.48 -14.55
N ILE A 183 24.89 9.65 -15.69
CA ILE A 183 23.58 9.05 -15.97
C ILE A 183 23.64 7.52 -15.97
N ASP A 184 24.73 6.94 -16.48
CA ASP A 184 24.89 5.48 -16.55
C ASP A 184 25.12 4.87 -15.17
N GLY A 185 25.83 5.57 -14.28
CA GLY A 185 25.96 5.22 -12.87
C GLY A 185 24.62 5.28 -12.13
N LEU A 186 23.80 6.31 -12.38
CA LEU A 186 22.44 6.38 -11.84
C LEU A 186 21.58 5.21 -12.35
N LYS A 187 21.60 4.94 -13.66
CA LYS A 187 20.90 3.79 -14.27
C LYS A 187 21.33 2.48 -13.63
N SER A 188 22.63 2.26 -13.44
CA SER A 188 23.14 1.02 -12.83
C SER A 188 22.63 0.88 -11.40
N LYS A 189 22.73 1.93 -10.59
CA LYS A 189 22.30 1.92 -9.18
C LYS A 189 20.80 1.65 -9.04
N ILE A 190 19.97 2.25 -9.90
CA ILE A 190 18.53 1.96 -9.93
C ILE A 190 18.26 0.55 -10.44
N SER A 191 18.96 0.10 -11.49
CA SER A 191 18.77 -1.24 -12.09
C SER A 191 19.15 -2.37 -11.15
N GLU A 192 20.06 -2.15 -10.18
CA GLU A 192 20.35 -3.12 -9.10
C GLU A 192 19.11 -3.41 -8.23
N LEU A 193 18.14 -2.49 -8.19
CA LEU A 193 16.91 -2.66 -7.43
C LEU A 193 15.79 -3.32 -8.25
N SER A 194 16.03 -3.62 -9.53
CA SER A 194 15.03 -4.12 -10.47
C SER A 194 14.53 -5.53 -10.17
N GLY A 195 13.42 -5.90 -10.81
CA GLY A 195 12.79 -7.20 -10.71
C GLY A 195 11.38 -7.19 -11.29
N PRO A 196 10.90 -8.34 -11.77
CA PRO A 196 9.61 -8.45 -12.46
C PRO A 196 8.41 -8.08 -11.56
N ASP A 197 8.55 -8.24 -10.24
CA ASP A 197 7.51 -7.96 -9.25
C ASP A 197 7.84 -6.72 -8.38
N VAL A 198 8.83 -5.91 -8.80
CA VAL A 198 9.27 -4.74 -8.04
C VAL A 198 8.50 -3.50 -8.49
N ILE A 199 7.92 -2.80 -7.51
CA ILE A 199 7.40 -1.44 -7.66
C ILE A 199 8.38 -0.51 -6.95
N LEU A 200 9.07 0.34 -7.72
CA LEU A 200 10.09 1.24 -7.20
C LEU A 200 9.64 2.70 -7.32
N LYS A 201 9.69 3.42 -6.20
CA LYS A 201 9.65 4.87 -6.17
C LYS A 201 11.04 5.42 -5.83
N ALA A 202 11.67 6.08 -6.78
CA ALA A 202 13.01 6.64 -6.65
C ALA A 202 12.94 8.16 -6.57
N THR A 203 13.33 8.72 -5.42
CA THR A 203 13.44 10.17 -5.23
C THR A 203 14.86 10.61 -5.53
N LEU A 204 15.02 11.49 -6.53
CA LEU A 204 16.33 12.03 -6.90
C LEU A 204 16.53 13.36 -6.19
N GLU A 205 17.57 13.48 -5.37
CA GLU A 205 17.85 14.66 -4.54
C GLU A 205 19.29 15.14 -4.73
N GLY A 206 19.56 16.41 -4.44
CA GLY A 206 20.89 16.98 -4.55
C GLY A 206 21.19 17.59 -5.92
N LEU A 207 22.44 17.97 -6.12
CA LEU A 207 22.88 18.79 -7.24
C LEU A 207 22.95 17.97 -8.54
N ALA A 208 22.03 18.21 -9.47
CA ALA A 208 22.05 17.59 -10.79
C ALA A 208 23.04 18.33 -11.72
N LEU A 209 24.34 18.03 -11.62
CA LEU A 209 25.39 18.50 -12.53
C LEU A 209 25.56 17.59 -13.76
N PHE A 210 24.50 16.93 -14.20
CA PHE A 210 24.56 16.10 -15.40
C PHE A 210 24.71 16.98 -16.63
N ASP A 211 25.42 16.46 -17.63
CA ASP A 211 25.49 17.06 -18.95
C ASP A 211 24.06 17.33 -19.46
N SER A 212 23.93 18.38 -20.25
CA SER A 212 22.68 18.71 -20.93
C SER A 212 22.15 17.47 -21.65
N GLY A 213 21.00 16.98 -21.23
CA GLY A 213 20.48 15.67 -21.66
C GLY A 213 19.88 14.86 -20.52
N PHE A 214 20.12 15.22 -19.25
CA PHE A 214 19.41 14.60 -18.14
C PHE A 214 17.91 14.93 -18.17
N ASN A 215 17.14 13.96 -18.63
CA ASN A 215 15.70 14.01 -18.72
C ASN A 215 15.14 12.81 -17.94
N VAL A 216 14.55 13.09 -16.77
CA VAL A 216 13.97 12.05 -15.90
C VAL A 216 12.92 11.21 -16.62
N PRO A 217 11.96 11.78 -17.38
CA PRO A 217 11.06 10.99 -18.23
C PRO A 217 11.76 10.05 -19.21
N GLN A 218 12.83 10.50 -19.87
CA GLN A 218 13.60 9.66 -20.79
C GLN A 218 14.28 8.51 -20.05
N LEU A 219 14.96 8.81 -18.94
CA LEU A 219 15.58 7.81 -18.07
C LEU A 219 14.55 6.76 -17.63
N GLN A 220 13.39 7.19 -17.16
CA GLN A 220 12.30 6.30 -16.75
C GLN A 220 11.90 5.36 -17.89
N ASN A 221 11.67 5.89 -19.08
CA ASN A 221 11.29 5.07 -20.24
C ASN A 221 12.34 4.02 -20.62
N GLU A 222 13.63 4.33 -20.47
CA GLU A 222 14.72 3.41 -20.80
C GLU A 222 14.82 2.21 -19.84
N ILE A 223 14.56 2.40 -18.55
CA ILE A 223 14.74 1.35 -17.53
C ILE A 223 13.44 0.80 -16.93
N LYS A 224 12.28 1.43 -17.18
CA LYS A 224 10.98 1.00 -16.65
C LYS A 224 10.65 -0.46 -16.98
N GLY A 225 11.11 -0.96 -18.12
CA GLY A 225 10.88 -2.36 -18.53
C GLY A 225 11.49 -3.42 -17.60
N ASN A 226 12.39 -3.04 -16.69
CA ASN A 226 13.00 -3.93 -15.71
C ASN A 226 12.19 -4.02 -14.39
N PHE A 227 11.11 -3.26 -14.26
CA PHE A 227 10.28 -3.16 -13.07
C PHE A 227 8.82 -3.49 -13.42
N LEU A 228 8.03 -3.88 -12.42
CA LEU A 228 6.58 -3.90 -12.57
C LEU A 228 6.05 -2.47 -12.74
N ASP A 229 6.53 -1.56 -11.89
CA ASP A 229 6.34 -0.13 -12.06
C ASP A 229 7.53 0.65 -11.49
N LEU A 230 7.80 1.80 -12.10
CA LEU A 230 8.89 2.69 -11.73
C LEU A 230 8.39 4.12 -11.78
N GLU A 231 8.49 4.82 -10.65
CA GLU A 231 8.19 6.24 -10.50
C GLU A 231 9.46 6.98 -10.08
N PHE A 232 9.79 8.06 -10.78
CA PHE A 232 10.79 9.01 -10.32
C PHE A 232 10.15 10.26 -9.73
N VAL A 233 10.61 10.66 -8.55
CA VAL A 233 10.31 11.96 -7.95
C VAL A 233 11.55 12.84 -8.06
N ASP A 234 11.51 13.82 -8.95
CA ASP A 234 12.60 14.77 -9.14
C ASP A 234 12.56 15.87 -8.07
N ARG A 235 13.53 15.86 -7.16
CA ARG A 235 13.81 16.90 -6.16
C ARG A 235 15.23 17.44 -6.31
N THR A 236 15.80 17.31 -7.50
CA THR A 236 17.16 17.75 -7.77
C THR A 236 17.25 19.27 -7.77
N LYS A 237 18.41 19.78 -7.35
CA LYS A 237 18.77 21.19 -7.41
C LYS A 237 19.67 21.42 -8.61
N VAL A 238 19.42 22.53 -9.31
CA VAL A 238 20.22 22.93 -10.47
C VAL A 238 21.53 23.62 -10.05
N LEU A 239 21.55 24.24 -8.88
CA LEU A 239 22.69 25.00 -8.38
C LEU A 239 23.05 24.62 -6.94
N PRO A 240 24.34 24.71 -6.56
CA PRO A 240 24.73 24.72 -5.17
C PRO A 240 24.06 25.89 -4.47
N ASP A 241 23.95 25.82 -3.14
CA ASP A 241 23.50 26.99 -2.40
C ASP A 241 24.45 28.16 -2.67
N ILE A 242 23.92 29.32 -3.06
CA ILE A 242 24.69 30.42 -3.65
C ILE A 242 25.71 30.99 -2.65
N SER A 243 25.50 30.75 -1.35
CA SER A 243 26.44 31.03 -0.27
C SER A 243 27.77 30.27 -0.39
N GLU A 244 27.79 29.11 -1.06
CA GLU A 244 28.95 28.25 -1.23
C GLU A 244 29.72 28.52 -2.52
N ILE A 245 29.06 29.09 -3.54
CA ILE A 245 29.72 29.41 -4.80
C ILE A 245 30.55 30.68 -4.61
N LYS A 246 31.83 30.51 -4.26
CA LYS A 246 32.87 31.55 -4.46
C LYS A 246 33.10 31.75 -5.95
N VAL A 247 32.07 32.21 -6.66
CA VAL A 247 32.17 32.58 -8.07
C VAL A 247 33.19 33.70 -8.14
N GLN A 248 34.27 33.49 -8.89
CA GLN A 248 35.09 34.61 -9.34
C GLN A 248 34.19 35.46 -10.25
N GLU A 249 33.58 36.53 -9.72
CA GLU A 249 32.64 37.42 -10.42
C GLU A 249 33.16 37.98 -11.77
N LYS A 250 34.42 37.72 -12.10
CA LYS A 250 35.09 38.14 -13.34
C LYS A 250 35.01 37.14 -14.49
N THR A 251 34.35 35.98 -14.33
CA THR A 251 34.17 35.01 -15.42
C THR A 251 32.80 35.15 -16.09
N ILE A 252 32.71 34.74 -17.36
CA ILE A 252 31.44 34.73 -18.13
C ILE A 252 30.41 33.84 -17.42
N LEU A 253 30.83 32.66 -16.96
CA LEU A 253 30.01 31.75 -16.16
C LEU A 253 29.48 32.44 -14.89
N GLY A 254 30.33 33.21 -14.21
CA GLY A 254 29.93 33.91 -13.00
C GLY A 254 28.91 35.02 -13.22
N GLN A 255 29.07 35.81 -14.28
CA GLN A 255 28.10 36.84 -14.66
C GLN A 255 26.78 36.23 -15.12
N TYR A 256 26.85 35.13 -15.88
CA TYR A 256 25.68 34.38 -16.32
C TYR A 256 24.86 33.86 -15.12
N LEU A 257 25.51 33.16 -14.18
CA LEU A 257 24.87 32.64 -12.97
C LEU A 257 24.22 33.76 -12.15
N LYS A 258 24.91 34.89 -11.97
CA LYS A 258 24.38 36.05 -11.25
C LYS A 258 23.07 36.57 -11.86
N VAL A 259 23.05 36.78 -13.18
CA VAL A 259 21.86 37.29 -13.88
C VAL A 259 20.70 36.30 -13.81
N MET A 260 20.97 35.01 -14.00
CA MET A 260 19.93 33.98 -13.98
C MET A 260 19.32 33.81 -12.58
N VAL A 261 20.14 33.85 -11.53
CA VAL A 261 19.67 33.80 -10.13
C VAL A 261 18.77 34.99 -9.79
N GLU A 262 19.14 36.21 -10.20
CA GLU A 262 18.29 37.39 -9.99
C GLU A 262 16.95 37.30 -10.72
N ARG A 263 16.91 36.64 -11.87
CA ARG A 263 15.68 36.40 -12.64
C ARG A 263 14.82 35.32 -11.99
N LEU A 264 15.42 34.21 -11.55
CA LEU A 264 14.71 33.12 -10.86
C LEU A 264 14.03 33.60 -9.57
N LYS A 265 14.71 34.42 -8.75
CA LYS A 265 14.13 35.01 -7.54
C LYS A 265 12.89 35.87 -7.78
N LYS A 266 12.67 36.34 -9.01
CA LYS A 266 11.56 37.23 -9.40
C LYS A 266 10.50 36.52 -10.24
N ALA A 267 10.73 35.26 -10.61
CA ALA A 267 9.86 34.50 -11.48
C ALA A 267 8.97 33.55 -10.67
N GLU A 268 7.74 33.35 -11.12
CA GLU A 268 6.79 32.41 -10.52
C GLU A 268 6.11 31.58 -11.63
N GLY A 269 5.59 30.40 -11.26
CA GLY A 269 4.85 29.54 -12.18
C GLY A 269 5.68 29.08 -13.39
N ALA A 270 5.08 29.10 -14.59
CA ALA A 270 5.70 28.61 -15.82
C ALA A 270 7.02 29.33 -16.18
N GLN A 271 7.12 30.62 -15.88
CA GLN A 271 8.34 31.40 -16.15
C GLN A 271 9.53 30.94 -15.30
N HIS A 272 9.26 30.46 -14.08
CA HIS A 272 10.31 29.92 -13.22
C HIS A 272 10.93 28.66 -13.85
N LEU A 273 10.08 27.75 -14.36
CA LEU A 273 10.51 26.52 -15.02
C LEU A 273 11.36 26.78 -16.28
N GLU A 274 10.93 27.72 -17.14
CA GLU A 274 11.69 28.11 -18.34
C GLU A 274 13.07 28.71 -18.00
N LEU A 275 13.15 29.49 -16.92
CA LEU A 275 14.40 30.08 -16.45
C LEU A 275 15.33 29.03 -15.83
N GLU A 276 14.80 28.01 -15.16
CA GLU A 276 15.59 26.87 -14.67
C GLU A 276 16.17 26.08 -15.84
N GLU A 277 15.38 25.80 -16.89
CA GLU A 277 15.86 25.10 -18.09
C GLU A 277 16.91 25.92 -18.85
N SER A 278 16.67 27.23 -19.00
CA SER A 278 17.65 28.16 -19.59
C SER A 278 18.95 28.17 -18.81
N LEU A 279 18.87 28.21 -17.47
CA LEU A 279 20.01 28.19 -16.55
C LEU A 279 20.82 26.90 -16.69
N LYS A 280 20.15 25.74 -16.69
CA LYS A 280 20.77 24.42 -16.93
C LYS A 280 21.58 24.46 -18.23
N THR A 281 20.94 24.86 -19.31
CA THR A 281 21.55 24.88 -20.66
C THR A 281 22.79 25.78 -20.71
N GLY A 282 22.70 27.01 -20.18
CA GLY A 282 23.82 27.94 -20.24
C GLY A 282 24.96 27.58 -19.29
N TYR A 283 24.68 27.01 -18.11
CA TYR A 283 25.74 26.51 -17.22
C TYR A 283 26.54 25.39 -17.90
N THR A 284 25.87 24.44 -18.55
CA THR A 284 26.53 23.34 -19.27
C THR A 284 27.41 23.85 -20.40
N LEU A 285 26.90 24.73 -21.26
CA LEU A 285 27.68 25.33 -22.36
C LEU A 285 28.92 26.07 -21.85
N LEU A 286 28.75 26.85 -20.78
CA LEU A 286 29.82 27.70 -20.23
C LEU A 286 30.85 26.96 -19.39
N THR A 287 30.55 25.72 -18.97
CA THR A 287 31.51 24.81 -18.33
C THR A 287 32.24 23.91 -19.33
N GLY A 288 31.95 24.05 -20.63
CA GLY A 288 32.64 23.33 -21.71
C GLY A 288 32.17 21.89 -21.90
N LYS A 289 31.01 21.54 -21.34
CA LYS A 289 30.33 20.24 -21.55
C LYS A 289 29.49 20.33 -22.83
N GLU A 290 29.56 19.32 -23.69
CA GLU A 290 28.82 19.33 -24.95
C GLU A 290 27.34 18.98 -24.74
N ILE A 291 26.47 19.59 -25.56
CA ILE A 291 25.04 19.31 -25.61
C ILE A 291 24.77 18.47 -26.86
N TRP A 292 24.51 17.17 -26.69
CA TRP A 292 24.07 16.29 -27.78
C TRP A 292 22.81 15.54 -27.38
#